data_AF-A0A445J662-F1
#
_entry.id   AF-A0A445J662-F1
#
_cell.length_a   1.000
_cell.length_b   1.000
_cell.length_c   1.000
_cell.angle_alpha   90.00
_cell.angle_beta   90.00
_cell.angle_gamma   90.00
#
_symmetry.space_group_name_H-M   'P 1'
#
loop_
_entity.id
_entity.type
_entity.pdbx_description
1 polymer ?
#
loop_
_entity_poly.entity_id
_entity_poly.type
_entity_poly.pdbx_seq_one_letter_code
_entity_poly.pdbx_strand_id
1 'polypeptide(L)'
;MPGGAMVLVFPGRNETPRRSLREVISLTLNDMLLEVLIEDEKLDSFNIPVYEPTVEEIRHVILEEESLFLQRLDIFTMSWDEGINDSFLDGNIRAEFVAKYTRAVMERLFYLQSSRQKL
;
A
#
# COMPACT_ATOMS: atom_id res chain seq x y z
N MET A 1 -14.04 -24.05 18.31
CA MET A 1 -13.19 -24.46 19.44
C MET A 1 -12.83 -23.19 20.21
N PRO A 2 -13.23 -23.03 21.48
CA PRO A 2 -12.74 -21.94 22.32
C PRO A 2 -11.21 -22.03 22.47
N GLY A 3 -10.50 -20.90 22.43
CA GLY A 3 -9.04 -20.83 22.64
C GLY A 3 -8.17 -20.84 21.37
N GLY A 4 -8.73 -20.62 20.19
CA GLY A 4 -7.94 -20.40 18.97
C GLY A 4 -7.24 -19.04 18.98
N ALA A 5 -6.09 -18.94 18.29
CA ALA A 5 -5.33 -17.70 18.10
C ALA A 5 -5.27 -17.32 16.61
N MET A 6 -5.21 -16.01 16.34
CA MET A 6 -5.07 -15.44 15.01
C MET A 6 -3.90 -14.46 15.00
N VAL A 7 -3.12 -14.45 13.91
CA VAL A 7 -2.07 -13.47 13.66
C VAL A 7 -2.41 -12.75 12.36
N LEU A 8 -2.51 -11.42 12.42
CA LEU A 8 -2.78 -10.56 11.28
C LEU A 8 -1.60 -9.64 11.03
N VAL A 9 -1.18 -9.55 9.77
CA VAL A 9 -0.12 -8.65 9.31
C VAL A 9 -0.65 -7.91 8.09
N PHE A 10 -0.73 -6.59 8.18
CA PHE A 10 -1.25 -5.74 7.12
C PHE A 10 -0.61 -4.35 7.16
N PRO A 11 -0.65 -3.60 6.04
CA PRO A 11 -0.17 -2.21 6.01
C PRO A 11 -0.94 -1.34 6.99
N GLY A 12 -0.23 -0.51 7.74
CA GLY A 12 -0.82 0.49 8.64
C GLY A 12 -0.09 1.81 8.52
N ARG A 13 -0.73 2.89 8.98
CA ARG A 13 -0.13 4.23 9.02
C ARG A 13 0.30 4.59 10.43
N ASN A 14 1.40 5.32 10.55
CA ASN A 14 1.89 5.91 11.79
C ASN A 14 2.13 7.41 11.57
N GLU A 15 2.18 8.20 12.63
CA GLU A 15 2.30 9.67 12.58
C GLU A 15 3.60 10.17 11.93
N THR A 16 4.64 9.32 11.84
CA THR A 16 5.89 9.67 11.18
C THR A 16 5.71 9.77 9.67
N PRO A 17 6.07 10.90 9.03
CA PRO A 17 5.93 11.08 7.60
C PRO A 17 6.91 10.15 6.87
N ARG A 18 6.40 9.03 6.35
CA ARG A 18 7.07 8.22 5.34
C ARG A 18 6.20 8.20 4.11
N ARG A 19 6.84 8.32 2.95
CA ARG A 19 6.15 8.14 1.67
C ARG A 19 5.55 6.75 1.63
N SER A 20 4.23 6.65 1.52
CA SER A 20 3.54 5.39 1.32
C SER A 20 3.59 4.99 -0.16
N LEU A 21 3.29 3.73 -0.46
CA LEU A 21 3.15 3.25 -1.85
C LEU A 21 2.09 4.05 -2.59
N ARG A 22 1.02 4.42 -1.89
CA ARG A 22 -0.07 5.24 -2.40
C ARG A 22 0.42 6.61 -2.85
N GLU A 23 1.28 7.25 -2.06
CA GLU A 23 1.86 8.55 -2.42
C GLU A 23 2.77 8.46 -3.64
N VAL A 24 3.63 7.44 -3.72
CA VAL A 24 4.50 7.24 -4.89
C VAL A 24 3.66 7.04 -6.16
N ILE A 25 2.63 6.19 -6.10
CA ILE A 25 1.72 5.98 -7.23
C ILE A 25 0.99 7.26 -7.60
N SER A 26 0.47 8.01 -6.62
CA SER A 26 -0.23 9.27 -6.85
C SER A 26 0.66 10.29 -7.56
N LEU A 27 1.93 10.42 -7.16
CA LEU A 27 2.88 11.30 -7.82
C LEU A 27 3.17 10.85 -9.25
N THR A 28 3.41 9.56 -9.48
CA THR A 28 3.63 9.04 -10.84
C THR A 28 2.43 9.26 -11.74
N LEU A 29 1.21 9.07 -11.25
CA LEU A 29 0.00 9.35 -12.03
C LEU A 29 -0.17 10.84 -12.33
N ASN A 30 0.16 11.72 -11.39
CA ASN A 30 0.18 13.16 -11.63
C ASN A 30 1.21 13.55 -12.70
N ASP A 31 2.42 12.97 -12.66
CA ASP A 31 3.44 13.21 -13.68
C ASP A 31 2.95 12.74 -15.07
N MET A 32 2.30 11.58 -15.13
CA MET A 32 1.69 11.06 -16.37
C MET A 32 0.58 11.98 -16.92
N LEU A 33 -0.20 12.63 -16.05
CA LEU A 33 -1.19 13.63 -16.47
C LEU A 33 -0.51 14.87 -17.07
N LEU A 34 0.53 15.38 -16.41
CA LEU A 34 1.31 16.52 -16.89
C LEU A 34 1.99 16.25 -18.24
N GLU A 35 2.41 14.99 -18.47
CA GLU A 35 2.96 14.52 -19.74
C GLU A 35 1.91 14.13 -20.79
N VAL A 36 0.61 14.29 -20.48
CA VAL A 36 -0.52 13.98 -21.37
C VAL A 36 -0.57 12.49 -21.78
N LEU A 37 -0.16 11.61 -20.86
CA LEU A 37 -0.22 10.15 -21.03
C LEU A 37 -1.55 9.56 -20.53
N ILE A 38 -2.28 10.30 -19.71
CA ILE A 38 -3.61 9.96 -19.18
C ILE A 38 -4.53 11.18 -19.21
N GLU A 39 -5.84 10.92 -19.24
CA GLU A 39 -6.89 11.94 -19.14
C GLU A 39 -7.17 12.31 -17.67
N ASP A 40 -7.60 13.54 -17.42
CA ASP A 40 -7.88 14.07 -16.07
C ASP A 40 -9.02 13.30 -15.42
N GLU A 41 -10.10 13.01 -16.17
CA GLU A 41 -11.26 12.25 -15.71
C GLU A 41 -10.90 10.82 -15.29
N LYS A 42 -9.83 10.27 -15.87
CA LYS A 42 -9.32 8.95 -15.53
C LYS A 42 -8.52 8.97 -14.23
N LEU A 43 -7.80 10.05 -13.96
CA LEU A 43 -7.11 10.24 -12.69
C LEU A 43 -8.12 10.47 -11.55
N ASP A 44 -9.12 11.32 -11.78
CA ASP A 44 -10.16 11.65 -10.80
C ASP A 44 -11.01 10.44 -10.37
N SER A 45 -11.23 9.51 -11.30
CA SER A 45 -11.98 8.28 -11.02
C SER A 45 -11.12 7.11 -10.55
N PHE A 46 -9.79 7.24 -10.57
CA PHE A 46 -8.88 6.20 -10.12
C PHE A 46 -8.89 6.10 -8.60
N ASN A 47 -9.02 4.89 -8.06
CA ASN A 47 -9.06 4.67 -6.61
C ASN A 47 -8.27 3.43 -6.22
N ILE A 48 -7.41 3.57 -5.21
CA ILE A 48 -6.67 2.45 -4.63
C ILE A 48 -7.47 1.94 -3.42
N PRO A 49 -8.06 0.73 -3.49
CA PRO A 49 -8.93 0.19 -2.44
C PRO A 49 -8.09 -0.39 -1.28
N VAL A 50 -7.12 0.37 -0.80
CA VAL A 50 -6.24 0.00 0.31
C VAL A 50 -6.38 1.06 1.38
N TYR A 51 -6.86 0.63 2.55
CA TYR A 51 -6.91 1.46 3.75
C TYR A 51 -5.75 1.09 4.66
N GLU A 52 -5.02 2.09 5.13
CA GLU A 52 -3.91 1.95 6.07
C GLU A 52 -4.38 2.49 7.42
N PRO A 53 -4.88 1.64 8.34
CA PRO A 53 -5.40 2.09 9.62
C PRO A 53 -4.29 2.56 10.56
N THR A 54 -4.65 3.41 11.53
CA THR A 54 -3.77 3.69 12.68
C THR A 54 -3.86 2.57 13.72
N VAL A 55 -2.90 2.52 14.65
CA VAL A 55 -2.95 1.56 15.76
C VAL A 55 -4.16 1.78 16.66
N GLU A 56 -4.60 3.03 16.81
CA GLU A 56 -5.77 3.41 17.59
C GLU A 56 -7.05 2.89 16.93
N GLU A 57 -7.18 3.02 15.61
CA GLU A 57 -8.30 2.48 14.84
C GLU A 57 -8.36 0.95 14.96
N ILE A 58 -7.21 0.27 14.84
CA ILE A 58 -7.13 -1.19 15.02
C ILE A 58 -7.58 -1.60 16.43
N ARG A 59 -7.07 -0.93 17.47
CA ARG A 59 -7.48 -1.22 18.86
C ARG A 59 -8.96 -0.99 19.06
N HIS A 60 -9.51 0.08 18.50
CA HIS A 60 -10.92 0.43 18.63
C HIS A 60 -11.82 -0.67 18.06
N VAL A 61 -11.55 -1.12 16.82
CA VAL A 61 -12.34 -2.17 16.17
C VAL A 61 -12.26 -3.50 16.93
N ILE A 62 -11.09 -3.87 17.45
CA ILE A 62 -10.94 -5.11 18.23
C ILE A 62 -11.74 -5.05 19.55
N LEU A 63 -11.76 -3.88 20.20
CA LEU A 63 -12.53 -3.69 21.43
C LEU A 63 -14.04 -3.67 21.16
N GLU A 64 -14.47 -3.07 20.06
CA GLU A 64 -15.89 -3.02 19.66
C GLU A 64 -16.45 -4.39 19.28
N GLU A 65 -15.65 -5.23 18.61
CA GLU A 65 -16.11 -6.53 18.13
C GLU A 65 -16.27 -7.58 19.25
N GLU A 66 -15.62 -7.38 20.41
CA GLU A 66 -15.71 -8.18 21.64
C GLU A 66 -15.40 -9.70 21.52
N SER A 67 -15.26 -10.23 20.30
CA SER A 67 -15.04 -11.65 20.01
C SER A 67 -13.55 -12.03 20.00
N LEU A 68 -12.67 -11.03 19.99
CA LEU A 68 -11.22 -11.19 19.92
C LEU A 68 -10.55 -10.61 21.16
N PHE A 69 -9.61 -11.35 21.73
CA PHE A 69 -8.74 -10.86 22.79
C PHE A 69 -7.39 -10.43 22.20
N LEU A 70 -7.02 -9.16 22.38
CA LEU A 70 -5.75 -8.65 21.89
C LEU A 70 -4.58 -9.12 22.76
N GLN A 71 -3.83 -10.13 22.29
CA GLN A 71 -2.64 -10.62 22.99
C GLN A 71 -1.40 -9.75 22.74
N ARG A 72 -1.19 -9.30 21.50
CA ARG A 72 -0.02 -8.52 21.09
C ARG A 72 -0.38 -7.63 19.91
N LEU A 73 0.12 -6.40 19.93
CA LEU A 73 -0.01 -5.43 18.85
C LEU A 73 1.30 -4.69 18.69
N ASP A 74 1.97 -4.92 17.57
CA ASP A 74 3.23 -4.28 17.25
C ASP A 74 3.14 -3.53 15.91
N ILE A 75 3.94 -2.48 15.81
CA ILE A 75 4.24 -1.81 14.56
C ILE A 75 5.69 -2.09 14.24
N PHE A 76 5.97 -2.49 13.01
CA PHE A 76 7.33 -2.53 12.49
C PHE A 76 7.38 -1.80 11.16
N THR A 77 8.53 -1.22 10.86
CA THR A 77 8.77 -0.52 9.59
C THR A 77 9.75 -1.34 8.78
N MET A 78 9.42 -1.58 7.51
CA MET A 78 10.31 -2.24 6.57
C MET A 78 10.96 -1.23 5.62
N SER A 79 12.17 -1.54 5.15
CA SER A 79 12.76 -0.82 4.02
C SER A 79 12.08 -1.22 2.72
N TRP A 80 12.03 -0.29 1.76
CA TRP A 80 11.49 -0.52 0.42
C TRP A 80 12.25 -1.61 -0.35
N ASP A 81 13.54 -1.75 -0.06
CA ASP A 81 14.48 -2.67 -0.68
C ASP A 81 14.90 -3.83 0.24
N GLU A 82 14.13 -4.13 1.30
CA GLU A 82 14.52 -5.14 2.32
C GLU A 82 14.68 -6.56 1.76
N GLY A 83 14.14 -6.84 0.57
CA GLY A 83 14.37 -8.09 -0.17
C GLY A 83 15.72 -8.17 -0.90
N ILE A 84 16.54 -7.13 -0.84
CA ILE A 84 17.83 -7.03 -1.53
C ILE A 84 18.95 -7.09 -0.48
N ASN A 85 19.79 -8.13 -0.57
CA ASN A 85 20.77 -8.45 0.46
C ASN A 85 22.13 -7.74 0.30
N ASP A 86 22.26 -6.81 -0.66
CA ASP A 86 23.52 -6.14 -0.96
C ASP A 86 23.37 -4.62 -0.82
N SER A 87 23.94 -4.11 0.27
CA SER A 87 23.92 -2.70 0.66
C SER A 87 24.77 -1.80 -0.25
N PHE A 88 25.55 -2.35 -1.18
CA PHE A 88 26.35 -1.62 -2.16
C PHE A 88 25.71 -1.55 -3.56
N LEU A 89 24.50 -2.09 -3.73
CA LEU A 89 23.82 -2.02 -5.02
C LEU A 89 23.46 -0.60 -5.41
N ASP A 90 23.63 -0.33 -6.69
CA ASP A 90 23.27 0.90 -7.37
C ASP A 90 21.81 1.30 -7.10
N GLY A 91 21.57 2.61 -6.99
CA GLY A 91 20.24 3.14 -6.70
C GLY A 91 19.20 2.75 -7.75
N ASN A 92 19.59 2.60 -9.02
CA ASN A 92 18.66 2.19 -10.07
C ASN A 92 18.23 0.74 -9.92
N ILE A 93 19.12 -0.16 -9.50
CA ILE A 93 18.78 -1.57 -9.27
C ILE A 93 17.74 -1.69 -8.16
N ARG A 94 17.89 -0.92 -7.09
CA ARG A 94 16.91 -0.88 -5.99
C ARG A 94 15.58 -0.29 -6.44
N ALA A 95 15.60 0.81 -7.18
CA ALA A 95 14.41 1.43 -7.73
C ALA A 95 13.66 0.48 -8.67
N GLU A 96 14.39 -0.25 -9.53
CA GLU A 96 13.81 -1.24 -10.43
C GLU A 96 13.14 -2.39 -9.66
N PHE A 97 13.78 -2.90 -8.61
CA PHE A 97 13.20 -3.90 -7.72
C PHE A 97 11.89 -3.41 -7.09
N VAL A 98 11.91 -2.17 -6.56
CA VAL A 98 10.73 -1.54 -5.96
C VAL A 98 9.59 -1.39 -6.96
N ALA A 99 9.91 -0.89 -8.16
CA ALA A 99 8.95 -0.71 -9.24
C ALA A 99 8.34 -2.05 -9.69
N LYS A 100 9.15 -3.11 -9.78
CA LYS A 100 8.70 -4.45 -10.18
C LYS A 100 7.68 -5.04 -9.20
N TYR A 101 7.95 -5.01 -7.89
CA TYR A 101 6.97 -5.55 -6.94
C TYR A 101 5.73 -4.66 -6.85
N THR A 102 5.90 -3.33 -6.94
CA THR A 102 4.77 -2.39 -6.97
C THR A 102 3.86 -2.66 -8.16
N ARG A 103 4.45 -2.87 -9.34
CA ARG A 103 3.72 -3.30 -10.54
C ARG A 103 2.98 -4.61 -10.30
N ALA A 104 3.64 -5.63 -9.76
CA ALA A 104 3.01 -6.93 -9.54
C ALA A 104 1.73 -6.83 -8.67
N VAL A 105 1.72 -5.93 -7.67
CA VAL A 105 0.56 -5.68 -6.81
C VAL A 105 -0.52 -4.86 -7.53
N MET A 106 -0.14 -3.81 -8.25
CA MET A 106 -1.07 -2.79 -8.76
C MET A 106 -1.49 -2.97 -10.22
N GLU A 107 -0.78 -3.78 -11.02
CA GLU A 107 -1.02 -3.93 -12.45
C GLU A 107 -2.47 -4.32 -12.76
N ARG A 108 -3.02 -5.27 -12.00
CA ARG A 108 -4.42 -5.69 -12.16
C ARG A 108 -5.41 -4.57 -11.83
N LEU A 109 -5.12 -3.77 -10.81
CA LEU A 109 -5.96 -2.64 -10.42
C LEU A 109 -5.98 -1.57 -11.52
N PHE A 110 -4.79 -1.19 -12.02
CA PHE A 110 -4.65 -0.25 -13.14
C PHE A 110 -5.39 -0.76 -14.38
N TYR A 111 -5.25 -2.04 -14.71
CA TYR A 111 -5.95 -2.63 -15.85
C TYR A 111 -7.48 -2.55 -15.69
N LEU A 112 -8.02 -2.90 -14.52
CA LEU A 112 -9.46 -2.90 -14.28
C LEU A 112 -10.07 -1.49 -14.31
N GLN A 113 -9.38 -0.50 -13.74
CA GLN A 113 -9.89 0.87 -13.69
C GLN A 113 -9.70 1.60 -15.03
N SER A 114 -8.67 1.26 -15.79
CA SER A 114 -8.50 1.80 -17.15
C SER A 114 -9.45 1.21 -18.19
N SER A 115 -9.93 -0.02 -17.99
CA SER A 115 -10.84 -0.69 -18.92
C SER A 115 -12.32 -0.34 -18.71
N ARG A 116 -12.67 0.20 -17.53
CA ARG A 116 -14.06 0.52 -17.14
C ARG A 116 -14.63 1.79 -17.77
N GLN A 117 -13.80 2.60 -18.44
CA GLN A 117 -14.23 3.85 -19.07
C GLN A 117 -14.53 3.74 -20.57
N LYS A 118 -14.59 2.52 -21.14
CA LYS A 118 -15.10 2.29 -22.50
C LYS A 118 -16.56 1.82 -22.47
N LEU A 119 -17.49 2.69 -22.10
CA LEU A 119 -18.94 2.52 -22.33
C LEU A 119 -19.60 3.86 -22.61
#